data_AF-A0A182MPX2-F1
#
_entry.id   AF-A0A182MPX2-F1
#
_cell.length_a   1.000
_cell.length_b   1.000
_cell.length_c   1.000
_cell.angle_alpha   90.00
_cell.angle_beta   90.00
_cell.angle_gamma   90.00
#
_symmetry.space_group_name_H-M   'P 1'
#
loop_
_entity.id
_entity.type
_entity.pdbx_description
1 polymer ?
#
loop_
_entity_poly.entity_id
_entity_poly.type
_entity_poly.pdbx_seq_one_letter_code
_entity_poly.pdbx_strand_id
1 'polypeptide(L)'
;MLVKEIAVRKGGLFGSPRFSPISGVSKLLKNLYLCGGSAASVAMMQQLGVTFVINATTVTELTDTPLPAEDTRYLRIPVKDNREANLERYFHEVADLIEEESKAGGVVLVHCVAGISRSASLCLAYLMKYHRMSLKDAYNHIKDKRPQIRPNVSFVKQLMDYEQKLYGTRTVSMVYCHALDQELPDIYEPEFRTMEMLYQKFRRNIARR
;
A
#
# COMPACT_ATOMS: atom_id res chain seq x y z
N MET A 1 28.74 -7.58 44.33
CA MET A 1 27.31 -7.48 43.95
C MET A 1 27.06 -6.10 43.38
N LEU A 2 27.08 -5.95 42.06
CA LEU A 2 26.44 -4.81 41.40
C LEU A 2 26.16 -5.21 39.95
N VAL A 3 24.88 -5.43 39.67
CA VAL A 3 24.36 -5.83 38.37
C VAL A 3 24.35 -4.58 37.48
N LYS A 4 25.03 -4.61 36.34
CA LYS A 4 24.91 -3.57 35.32
C LYS A 4 23.66 -3.83 34.50
N GLU A 5 22.64 -3.00 34.67
CA GLU A 5 21.48 -2.93 33.79
C GLU A 5 21.90 -2.50 32.38
N ILE A 6 21.63 -3.36 31.40
CA ILE A 6 21.74 -3.04 29.98
C ILE A 6 20.44 -2.34 29.59
N ALA A 7 20.53 -1.02 29.40
CA ALA A 7 19.45 -0.24 28.82
C ALA A 7 19.27 -0.63 27.34
N VAL A 8 18.16 -1.32 27.04
CA VAL A 8 17.70 -1.60 25.68
C VAL A 8 17.30 -0.27 25.02
N ARG A 9 18.10 0.18 24.06
CA ARG A 9 17.75 1.30 23.18
C ARG A 9 16.60 0.89 22.26
N LYS A 10 15.40 1.41 22.50
CA LYS A 10 14.33 1.49 21.49
C LYS A 10 14.74 2.51 20.43
N GLY A 11 15.34 2.04 19.33
CA GLY A 11 15.61 2.87 18.16
C GLY A 11 14.30 3.16 17.41
N GLY A 12 13.92 4.43 17.32
CA GLY A 12 12.77 4.87 16.55
C GLY A 12 12.99 4.69 15.05
N LEU A 13 12.10 3.95 14.40
CA LEU A 13 12.10 3.70 12.95
C LEU A 13 11.45 4.83 12.12
N PHE A 14 11.23 6.01 12.71
CA PHE A 14 10.41 7.08 12.13
C PHE A 14 11.23 8.35 11.92
N GLY A 15 11.84 8.47 10.74
CA GLY A 15 12.62 9.65 10.36
C GLY A 15 12.69 9.94 8.86
N SER A 16 11.81 9.35 8.04
CA SER A 16 11.75 9.69 6.62
C SER A 16 10.93 10.98 6.41
N PRO A 17 11.37 11.93 5.57
CA PRO A 17 10.60 13.13 5.26
C PRO A 17 9.20 12.79 4.76
N ARG A 18 8.20 13.57 5.19
CA ARG A 18 6.78 13.38 4.86
C ARG A 18 6.48 13.45 3.35
N PHE A 19 7.33 14.14 2.59
CA PHE A 19 7.16 14.33 1.16
C PHE A 19 8.41 13.87 0.39
N SER A 20 8.18 13.20 -0.73
CA SER A 20 9.23 12.89 -1.70
C SER A 20 9.64 14.18 -2.44
N PRO A 21 10.93 14.39 -2.73
CA PRO A 21 11.38 15.53 -3.52
C PRO A 21 10.92 15.46 -4.99
N ILE A 22 10.42 14.31 -5.45
CA ILE A 22 9.99 14.09 -6.83
C ILE A 22 8.46 14.02 -6.89
N SER A 23 7.86 14.90 -7.67
CA SER A 23 6.40 14.95 -7.88
C SER A 23 5.86 13.62 -8.40
N GLY A 24 4.74 13.16 -7.84
CA GLY A 24 4.07 11.92 -8.26
C GLY A 24 4.64 10.61 -7.69
N VAL A 25 5.81 10.64 -7.06
CA VAL A 25 6.47 9.49 -6.43
C VAL A 25 6.44 9.64 -4.91
N SER A 26 6.08 8.59 -4.18
CA SER A 26 6.01 8.60 -2.72
C SER A 26 7.05 7.65 -2.14
N LYS A 27 7.96 8.17 -1.31
CA LYS A 27 8.93 7.36 -0.56
C LYS A 27 8.23 6.72 0.63
N LEU A 28 8.10 5.40 0.67
CA LEU A 28 7.41 4.68 1.75
C LEU A 28 8.35 4.28 2.88
N LEU A 29 9.57 3.90 2.54
CA LEU A 29 10.66 3.54 3.45
C LEU A 29 11.99 4.04 2.87
N LYS A 30 13.11 3.75 3.54
CA LYS A 30 14.45 4.11 3.05
C LYS A 30 14.67 3.69 1.58
N ASN A 31 14.26 2.47 1.24
CA ASN A 31 14.55 1.78 -0.03
C ASN A 31 13.29 1.36 -0.81
N LEU A 32 12.11 1.89 -0.49
CA LEU A 32 10.84 1.53 -1.15
C LEU A 32 10.08 2.77 -1.58
N TYR A 33 9.71 2.82 -2.86
CA TYR A 33 8.96 3.90 -3.48
C TYR A 33 7.70 3.39 -4.17
N LEU A 34 6.66 4.22 -4.21
CA LEU A 34 5.39 3.96 -4.88
C LEU A 34 5.01 5.13 -5.79
N CYS A 35 4.63 4.85 -7.03
CA CYS A 35 4.10 5.87 -7.95
C CYS A 35 3.00 5.34 -8.89
N GLY A 36 2.46 6.24 -9.72
CA GLY A 36 1.68 5.88 -10.91
C GLY A 36 2.58 5.76 -12.13
N GLY A 37 2.13 5.03 -13.15
CA GLY A 37 2.94 4.67 -14.32
C GLY A 37 3.47 5.89 -15.08
N SER A 38 2.71 6.98 -15.14
CA SER A 38 3.17 8.23 -15.76
C SER A 38 4.37 8.89 -15.07
N ALA A 39 4.60 8.58 -13.79
CA ALA A 39 5.74 9.08 -13.03
C ALA A 39 6.95 8.14 -13.05
N ALA A 40 6.79 6.91 -13.57
CA ALA A 40 7.85 5.89 -13.63
C ALA A 40 8.81 6.12 -14.82
N SER A 41 9.48 7.27 -14.85
CA SER A 41 10.43 7.64 -15.91
C SER A 41 11.86 7.19 -15.60
N VAL A 42 12.66 6.96 -16.65
CA VAL A 42 14.09 6.61 -16.55
C VAL A 42 14.85 7.64 -15.71
N ALA A 43 14.67 8.93 -15.99
CA ALA A 43 15.36 10.00 -15.27
C ALA A 43 15.03 9.99 -13.77
N MET A 44 13.76 9.76 -13.42
CA MET A 44 13.33 9.65 -12.01
C MET A 44 13.97 8.44 -11.34
N MET A 45 13.96 7.29 -12.01
CA MET A 45 14.53 6.05 -11.48
C MET A 45 16.05 6.14 -11.31
N GLN A 46 16.76 6.79 -12.24
CA GLN A 46 18.19 7.09 -12.11
C GLN A 46 18.48 8.01 -10.92
N GLN A 47 17.69 9.08 -10.76
CA GLN A 47 17.84 10.01 -9.64
C GLN A 47 17.64 9.33 -8.27
N LEU A 48 16.71 8.37 -8.19
CA LEU A 48 16.44 7.61 -6.96
C LEU A 48 17.36 6.39 -6.77
N GLY A 49 18.17 6.03 -7.77
CA GLY A 49 18.99 4.83 -7.77
C GLY A 49 18.17 3.53 -7.73
N VAL A 50 17.03 3.48 -8.44
CA VAL A 50 16.15 2.31 -8.49
C VAL A 50 16.88 1.14 -9.15
N THR A 51 16.92 0.00 -8.44
CA THR A 51 17.56 -1.24 -8.89
C THR A 51 16.54 -2.35 -9.18
N PHE A 52 15.29 -2.20 -8.71
CA PHE A 52 14.22 -3.14 -8.99
C PHE A 52 12.88 -2.44 -9.22
N VAL A 53 12.25 -2.71 -10.36
CA VAL A 53 10.95 -2.17 -10.74
C VAL A 53 9.89 -3.26 -10.73
N ILE A 54 8.79 -3.01 -10.02
CA ILE A 54 7.61 -3.88 -9.98
C ILE A 54 6.43 -3.15 -10.61
N ASN A 55 5.97 -3.66 -11.75
CA ASN A 55 4.85 -3.13 -12.53
C ASN A 55 3.60 -4.01 -12.33
N ALA A 56 2.66 -3.54 -11.50
CA ALA A 56 1.40 -4.23 -11.23
C ALA A 56 0.30 -3.85 -12.22
N THR A 57 0.50 -4.15 -13.51
CA THR A 57 -0.47 -3.91 -14.58
C THR A 57 -0.43 -5.02 -15.63
N THR A 58 -1.55 -5.19 -16.35
CA THR A 58 -1.53 -6.01 -17.56
C THR A 58 -0.83 -5.26 -18.71
N VAL A 59 -0.34 -6.02 -19.69
CA VAL A 59 0.27 -5.45 -20.91
C VAL A 59 -0.69 -4.60 -21.75
N THR A 60 -2.00 -4.82 -21.57
CA THR A 60 -3.05 -4.02 -22.23
C THR A 60 -3.31 -2.67 -21.54
N GLU A 61 -2.90 -2.52 -20.28
CA GLU A 61 -3.06 -1.27 -19.53
C GLU A 61 -1.82 -0.38 -19.62
N LEU A 62 -0.63 -0.96 -19.51
CA LEU A 62 0.65 -0.27 -19.70
C LEU A 62 1.65 -1.17 -20.42
N THR A 63 2.44 -0.57 -21.31
CA THR A 63 3.67 -1.19 -21.85
C THR A 63 4.70 -1.43 -20.76
N ASP A 64 5.79 -2.12 -21.10
CA ASP A 64 6.89 -2.29 -20.16
C ASP A 64 7.55 -0.96 -19.80
N THR A 65 7.94 -0.88 -18.53
CA THR A 65 8.53 0.32 -17.95
C THR A 65 9.96 0.46 -18.47
N PRO A 66 10.32 1.57 -19.13
CA PRO A 66 11.69 1.77 -19.59
C PRO A 66 12.64 1.84 -18.40
N LEU A 67 13.69 1.00 -18.39
CA LEU A 67 14.56 0.81 -17.23
C LEU A 67 15.73 1.82 -17.19
N PRO A 68 16.21 2.21 -15.99
CA PRO A 68 17.30 3.18 -15.84
C PRO A 68 18.69 2.62 -16.19
N ALA A 69 18.88 1.30 -16.15
CA ALA A 69 20.10 0.57 -16.51
C ALA A 69 19.77 -0.87 -16.94
N GLU A 70 20.69 -1.54 -17.65
CA GLU A 70 20.50 -2.91 -18.17
C GLU A 70 20.38 -3.96 -17.05
N ASP A 71 21.05 -3.73 -15.93
CA ASP A 71 21.06 -4.60 -14.75
C ASP A 71 19.90 -4.32 -13.79
N THR A 72 19.03 -3.36 -14.11
CA THR A 72 17.82 -3.10 -13.29
C THR A 72 16.88 -4.29 -13.38
N ARG A 73 16.57 -4.91 -12.24
CA ARG A 73 15.61 -6.00 -12.16
C ARG A 73 14.22 -5.47 -12.52
N TYR A 74 13.43 -6.31 -13.18
CA TYR A 74 12.05 -5.98 -13.55
C TYR A 74 11.11 -7.15 -13.29
N LEU A 75 9.97 -6.87 -12.68
CA LEU A 75 8.89 -7.81 -12.47
C LEU A 75 7.56 -7.18 -12.89
N ARG A 76 6.86 -7.83 -13.83
CA ARG A 76 5.47 -7.50 -14.14
C ARG A 76 4.52 -8.46 -13.44
N ILE A 77 3.53 -7.91 -12.74
CA ILE A 77 2.41 -8.66 -12.14
C ILE A 77 1.17 -8.37 -13.00
N PRO A 78 0.74 -9.31 -13.86
CA PRO A 78 -0.31 -9.08 -14.86
C PRO A 78 -1.70 -9.11 -14.22
N VAL A 79 -2.06 -8.06 -13.49
CA VAL A 79 -3.29 -7.97 -12.70
C VAL A 79 -4.10 -6.71 -13.01
N LYS A 80 -5.40 -6.89 -13.26
CA LYS A 80 -6.36 -5.80 -13.46
C LYS A 80 -6.79 -5.19 -12.12
N ASP A 81 -7.22 -3.93 -12.13
CA ASP A 81 -7.75 -3.25 -10.94
C ASP A 81 -9.27 -3.43 -10.82
N ASN A 82 -9.72 -4.66 -10.62
CA ASN A 82 -11.15 -4.97 -10.52
C ASN A 82 -11.43 -5.99 -9.42
N ARG A 83 -12.71 -6.25 -9.19
CA ARG A 83 -13.17 -7.13 -8.10
C ARG A 83 -12.85 -8.60 -8.34
N GLU A 84 -12.74 -9.02 -9.60
CA GLU A 84 -12.46 -10.40 -10.02
C GLU A 84 -10.97 -10.77 -9.92
N ALA A 85 -10.08 -9.78 -9.85
CA ALA A 85 -8.65 -10.01 -9.78
C ALA A 85 -8.22 -10.59 -8.42
N ASN A 86 -7.44 -11.67 -8.47
CA ASN A 86 -6.80 -12.26 -7.29
C ASN A 86 -5.35 -11.76 -7.21
N LEU A 87 -5.15 -10.68 -6.45
CA LEU A 87 -3.84 -10.10 -6.16
C LEU A 87 -3.13 -10.83 -5.02
N GLU A 88 -3.90 -11.46 -4.11
CA GLU A 88 -3.40 -12.15 -2.92
C GLU A 88 -2.31 -13.19 -3.24
N ARG A 89 -2.47 -13.91 -4.36
CA ARG A 89 -1.48 -14.91 -4.81
C ARG A 89 -0.06 -14.36 -4.97
N TYR A 90 0.09 -13.05 -5.16
CA TYR A 90 1.38 -12.39 -5.33
C TYR A 90 1.91 -11.77 -4.03
N PHE A 91 1.09 -11.61 -3.00
CA PHE A 91 1.48 -10.87 -1.79
C PHE A 91 2.72 -11.44 -1.10
N HIS A 92 2.79 -12.76 -0.96
CA HIS A 92 3.89 -13.40 -0.25
C HIS A 92 5.21 -13.24 -1.02
N GLU A 93 5.22 -13.66 -2.29
CA GLU A 93 6.39 -13.65 -3.18
C GLU A 93 6.89 -12.23 -3.46
N VAL A 94 6.00 -11.30 -3.77
CA VAL A 94 6.39 -9.91 -4.04
C VAL A 94 6.97 -9.26 -2.80
N ALA A 95 6.41 -9.54 -1.62
CA ALA A 95 7.00 -9.07 -0.38
C ALA A 95 8.40 -9.67 -0.14
N ASP A 96 8.62 -10.97 -0.43
CA ASP A 96 9.95 -11.60 -0.34
C ASP A 96 10.96 -10.88 -1.24
N LEU A 97 10.61 -10.66 -2.51
CA LEU A 97 11.48 -10.02 -3.48
C LEU A 97 11.81 -8.56 -3.11
N ILE A 98 10.84 -7.82 -2.57
CA ILE A 98 11.08 -6.45 -2.04
C ILE A 98 12.07 -6.50 -0.87
N GLU A 99 11.92 -7.47 0.04
CA GLU A 99 12.82 -7.61 1.18
C GLU A 99 14.23 -8.00 0.76
N GLU A 100 14.36 -8.96 -0.15
CA GLU A 100 15.65 -9.41 -0.69
C GLU A 100 16.42 -8.24 -1.31
N GLU A 101 15.77 -7.46 -2.16
CA GLU A 101 16.39 -6.28 -2.77
C GLU A 101 16.77 -5.23 -1.71
N SER A 102 15.89 -4.99 -0.74
CA SER A 102 16.14 -4.06 0.37
C SER A 102 17.35 -4.47 1.20
N LYS A 103 17.51 -5.77 1.51
CA LYS A 103 18.64 -6.34 2.24
C LYS A 103 19.95 -6.29 1.47
N ALA A 104 19.89 -6.40 0.14
CA ALA A 104 21.03 -6.20 -0.73
C ALA A 104 21.47 -4.71 -0.83
N GLY A 105 20.71 -3.79 -0.21
CA GLY A 105 20.97 -2.35 -0.28
C GLY A 105 20.39 -1.67 -1.51
N GLY A 106 19.62 -2.41 -2.33
CA GLY A 106 18.94 -1.90 -3.51
C GLY A 106 17.72 -1.03 -3.18
N VAL A 107 17.12 -0.47 -4.22
CA VAL A 107 15.96 0.43 -4.14
C VAL A 107 14.84 -0.10 -5.04
N VAL A 108 13.69 -0.33 -4.43
CA VAL A 108 12.51 -0.87 -5.13
C VAL A 108 11.51 0.23 -5.46
N LEU A 109 11.06 0.23 -6.72
CA LEU A 109 9.92 1.01 -7.18
C LEU A 109 8.73 0.10 -7.48
N VAL A 110 7.60 0.32 -6.83
CA VAL A 110 6.34 -0.38 -7.12
C VAL A 110 5.35 0.59 -7.75
N HIS A 111 4.89 0.30 -8.97
CA HIS A 111 3.89 1.15 -9.64
C HIS A 111 2.77 0.33 -10.26
N CYS A 112 1.67 1.02 -10.54
CA CYS A 112 0.60 0.51 -11.42
C CYS A 112 0.20 1.64 -12.38
N VAL A 113 -1.06 1.71 -12.82
CA VAL A 113 -1.54 2.84 -13.64
C VAL A 113 -1.51 4.16 -12.85
N ALA A 114 -2.33 4.28 -11.80
CA ALA A 114 -2.47 5.53 -11.04
C ALA A 114 -1.64 5.59 -9.74
N GLY A 115 -1.08 4.45 -9.31
CA GLY A 115 -0.45 4.35 -8.00
C GLY A 115 -1.44 4.51 -6.85
N ILE A 116 -2.67 4.01 -7.01
CA ILE A 116 -3.76 4.17 -6.03
C ILE A 116 -4.12 2.86 -5.36
N SER A 117 -4.27 1.78 -6.13
CA SER A 117 -4.87 0.52 -5.66
C SER A 117 -3.91 -0.67 -5.71
N ARG A 118 -3.54 -1.17 -6.89
CA ARG A 118 -2.69 -2.37 -7.06
C ARG A 118 -1.31 -2.25 -6.39
N SER A 119 -0.52 -1.24 -6.78
CA SER A 119 0.81 -1.03 -6.22
C SER A 119 0.77 -0.73 -4.72
N ALA A 120 -0.24 0.02 -4.27
CA ALA A 120 -0.47 0.26 -2.85
C ALA A 120 -0.73 -1.06 -2.10
N SER A 121 -1.57 -1.93 -2.65
CA SER A 121 -1.89 -3.23 -2.03
C SER A 121 -0.67 -4.13 -1.87
N LEU A 122 0.21 -4.17 -2.89
CA LEU A 122 1.49 -4.90 -2.79
C LEU A 122 2.41 -4.32 -1.71
N CYS A 123 2.49 -2.98 -1.62
CA CYS A 123 3.27 -2.32 -0.57
C CYS A 123 2.69 -2.59 0.83
N LEU A 124 1.36 -2.62 0.98
CA LEU A 124 0.70 -2.99 2.24
C LEU A 124 1.06 -4.41 2.66
N ALA A 125 1.00 -5.37 1.73
CA ALA A 125 1.41 -6.75 1.99
C ALA A 125 2.87 -6.86 2.46
N TYR A 126 3.78 -6.10 1.84
CA TYR A 126 5.17 -6.03 2.26
C TYR A 126 5.35 -5.45 3.67
N LEU A 127 4.70 -4.31 3.97
CA LEU A 127 4.78 -3.68 5.29
C LEU A 127 4.21 -4.55 6.40
N MET A 128 3.14 -5.30 6.13
CA MET A 128 2.70 -6.34 7.06
C MET A 128 3.82 -7.39 7.22
N LYS A 129 4.14 -8.16 6.18
CA LYS A 129 5.03 -9.31 6.31
C LYS A 129 6.40 -8.98 6.94
N TYR A 130 7.05 -7.89 6.55
CA TYR A 130 8.43 -7.60 6.95
C TYR A 130 8.58 -6.49 7.99
N HIS A 131 7.63 -5.57 8.08
CA HIS A 131 7.67 -4.49 9.09
C HIS A 131 6.72 -4.75 10.26
N ARG A 132 6.05 -5.92 10.28
CA ARG A 132 5.14 -6.37 11.35
C ARG A 132 4.04 -5.36 11.66
N MET A 133 3.62 -4.59 10.65
CA MET A 133 2.50 -3.68 10.78
C MET A 133 1.19 -4.46 10.66
N SER A 134 0.16 -4.05 11.41
CA SER A 134 -1.20 -4.45 11.09
C SER A 134 -1.62 -3.88 9.73
N LEU A 135 -2.67 -4.42 9.10
CA LEU A 135 -3.21 -3.85 7.86
C LEU A 135 -3.60 -2.39 8.05
N LYS A 136 -4.24 -2.07 9.18
CA LYS A 136 -4.65 -0.71 9.54
C LYS A 136 -3.43 0.22 9.68
N ASP A 137 -2.38 -0.21 10.37
CA ASP A 137 -1.17 0.60 10.55
C ASP A 137 -0.40 0.78 9.25
N ALA A 138 -0.27 -0.28 8.44
CA ALA A 138 0.35 -0.22 7.12
C ALA A 138 -0.42 0.74 6.20
N TYR A 139 -1.76 0.68 6.23
CA TYR A 139 -2.61 1.60 5.46
C TYR A 139 -2.37 3.05 5.86
N ASN A 140 -2.41 3.35 7.16
CA ASN A 140 -2.16 4.70 7.69
C ASN A 140 -0.75 5.19 7.33
N HIS A 141 0.26 4.32 7.43
CA HIS A 141 1.65 4.64 7.09
C HIS A 141 1.81 5.06 5.62
N ILE A 142 1.17 4.35 4.68
CA ILE A 142 1.23 4.69 3.26
C ILE A 142 0.31 5.90 2.97
N LYS A 143 -0.88 5.99 3.58
CA LYS A 143 -1.83 7.10 3.39
C LYS A 143 -1.21 8.45 3.77
N ASP A 144 -0.44 8.51 4.85
CA ASP A 144 0.30 9.71 5.25
C ASP A 144 1.28 10.21 4.17
N LYS A 145 1.94 9.27 3.46
CA LYS A 145 2.95 9.58 2.43
C LYS A 145 2.37 9.71 1.03
N ARG A 146 1.17 9.15 0.82
CA ARG A 146 0.44 9.16 -0.44
C ARG A 146 -1.07 9.21 -0.18
N PRO A 147 -1.62 10.42 0.08
CA PRO A 147 -3.02 10.58 0.47
C PRO A 147 -4.04 9.98 -0.52
N GLN A 148 -3.69 9.89 -1.80
CA GLN A 148 -4.57 9.34 -2.82
C GLN A 148 -4.67 7.80 -2.83
N ILE A 149 -3.91 7.05 -2.00
CA ILE A 149 -4.09 5.59 -1.98
C ILE A 149 -5.52 5.23 -1.60
N ARG A 150 -6.04 4.23 -2.30
CA ARG A 150 -7.37 3.68 -2.09
C ARG A 150 -7.47 2.35 -2.83
N PRO A 151 -6.89 1.26 -2.31
CA PRO A 151 -7.14 -0.10 -2.80
C PRO A 151 -8.61 -0.35 -3.10
N ASN A 152 -8.91 -1.07 -4.18
CA ASN A 152 -10.30 -1.46 -4.38
C ASN A 152 -10.78 -2.38 -3.23
N VAL A 153 -12.08 -2.43 -2.99
CA VAL A 153 -12.65 -3.16 -1.84
C VAL A 153 -12.29 -4.65 -1.87
N SER A 154 -12.20 -5.27 -3.06
CA SER A 154 -11.79 -6.68 -3.19
C SER A 154 -10.35 -6.89 -2.72
N PHE A 155 -9.43 -5.99 -3.06
CA PHE A 155 -8.05 -6.06 -2.59
C PHE A 155 -7.92 -5.81 -1.08
N VAL A 156 -8.76 -4.95 -0.49
CA VAL A 156 -8.77 -4.81 0.97
C VAL A 156 -9.24 -6.10 1.64
N LYS A 157 -10.27 -6.77 1.12
CA LYS A 157 -10.71 -8.09 1.62
C LYS A 157 -9.58 -9.12 1.53
N GLN A 158 -8.88 -9.17 0.41
CA GLN A 158 -7.70 -10.04 0.23
C GLN A 158 -6.57 -9.70 1.21
N LEU A 159 -6.33 -8.42 1.51
CA LEU A 159 -5.35 -7.99 2.50
C LEU A 159 -5.76 -8.37 3.94
N MET A 160 -7.06 -8.32 4.26
CA MET A 160 -7.59 -8.79 5.55
C MET A 160 -7.38 -10.31 5.71
N ASP A 161 -7.60 -11.07 4.65
CA ASP A 161 -7.33 -12.52 4.63
C ASP A 161 -5.82 -12.80 4.81
N TYR A 162 -4.97 -11.99 4.18
CA TYR A 162 -3.53 -12.07 4.32
C TYR A 162 -3.04 -11.71 5.72
N GLU A 163 -3.58 -10.66 6.35
CA GLU A 163 -3.29 -10.30 7.75
C GLU A 163 -3.68 -11.45 8.70
N GLN A 164 -4.85 -12.06 8.49
CA GLN A 164 -5.30 -13.23 9.24
C GLN A 164 -4.33 -14.41 9.10
N LYS A 165 -3.79 -14.65 7.89
CA LYS A 165 -2.79 -15.71 7.65
C LYS A 165 -1.45 -15.41 8.33
N LEU A 166 -1.03 -14.15 8.40
CA LEU A 166 0.23 -13.75 9.00
C LEU A 166 0.18 -13.73 10.53
N TYR A 167 -0.91 -13.24 11.12
CA TYR A 167 -0.97 -12.91 12.56
C TYR A 167 -2.10 -13.59 13.32
N GLY A 168 -3.01 -14.29 12.64
CA GLY A 168 -4.19 -14.89 13.28
C GLY A 168 -5.27 -13.88 13.66
N THR A 169 -5.16 -12.61 13.25
CA THR A 169 -6.11 -11.53 13.57
C THR A 169 -6.36 -10.62 12.39
N ARG A 170 -7.45 -9.82 12.45
CA ARG A 170 -7.77 -8.76 11.49
C ARG A 170 -7.95 -7.43 12.22
N THR A 171 -7.37 -6.36 11.70
CA THR A 171 -7.49 -4.99 12.27
C THR A 171 -8.42 -4.07 11.49
N VAL A 172 -8.87 -4.54 10.32
CA VAL A 172 -9.83 -3.87 9.44
C VAL A 172 -11.10 -4.71 9.39
N SER A 173 -12.25 -4.06 9.40
CA SER A 173 -13.56 -4.70 9.29
C SER A 173 -14.38 -4.11 8.14
N MET A 174 -15.34 -4.89 7.63
CA MET A 174 -16.31 -4.38 6.65
C MET A 174 -17.48 -3.75 7.40
N VAL A 175 -17.85 -2.52 7.00
CA VAL A 175 -18.98 -1.78 7.54
C VAL A 175 -19.93 -1.41 6.40
N TYR A 176 -21.23 -1.49 6.65
CA TYR A 176 -22.23 -1.10 5.66
C TYR A 176 -22.49 0.41 5.75
N CYS A 177 -22.27 1.11 4.64
CA CYS A 177 -22.60 2.53 4.51
C CYS A 177 -23.98 2.65 3.86
N HIS A 178 -24.98 3.02 4.66
CA HIS A 178 -26.36 3.20 4.18
C HIS A 178 -26.47 4.34 3.16
N ALA A 179 -25.67 5.40 3.31
CA ALA A 179 -25.71 6.53 2.37
C ALA A 179 -25.27 6.16 0.95
N LEU A 180 -24.41 5.15 0.82
CA LEU A 180 -23.88 4.67 -0.46
C LEU A 180 -24.44 3.31 -0.89
N ASP A 181 -25.30 2.70 -0.07
CA ASP A 181 -25.86 1.36 -0.26
C ASP A 181 -24.79 0.30 -0.59
N GLN A 182 -23.69 0.30 0.18
CA GLN A 182 -22.57 -0.61 -0.05
C GLN A 182 -21.78 -0.95 1.21
N GLU A 183 -21.17 -2.14 1.23
CA GLU A 183 -20.13 -2.49 2.19
C GLU A 183 -18.78 -1.85 1.82
N LEU A 184 -18.18 -1.16 2.79
CA LEU A 184 -16.87 -0.54 2.68
C LEU A 184 -15.97 -0.97 3.85
N PRO A 185 -14.65 -1.05 3.65
CA PRO A 185 -13.71 -1.20 4.75
C PRO A 185 -13.78 -0.01 5.70
N ASP A 186 -13.74 -0.25 7.01
CA ASP A 186 -13.74 0.78 8.05
C ASP A 186 -12.54 1.74 7.96
N ILE A 187 -11.43 1.33 7.34
CA ILE A 187 -10.30 2.21 7.02
C ILE A 187 -10.65 3.35 6.05
N TYR A 188 -11.77 3.26 5.32
CA TYR A 188 -12.28 4.33 4.46
C TYR A 188 -13.31 5.21 5.16
N GLU A 189 -13.64 4.94 6.43
CA GLU A 189 -14.65 5.67 7.18
C GLU A 189 -14.46 7.20 7.20
N PRO A 190 -13.22 7.76 7.28
CA PRO A 190 -13.02 9.19 7.14
C PRO A 190 -13.57 9.80 5.84
N GLU A 191 -13.70 9.02 4.77
CA GLU A 191 -14.19 9.46 3.45
C GLU A 191 -15.73 9.55 3.41
N PHE A 192 -16.45 8.74 4.19
CA PHE A 192 -17.92 8.62 4.11
C PHE A 192 -18.67 8.90 5.41
N ARG A 193 -17.98 9.07 6.55
CA ARG A 193 -18.58 9.29 7.89
C ARG A 193 -19.63 10.41 7.88
N THR A 194 -19.28 11.58 7.32
CA THR A 194 -20.19 12.74 7.30
C THR A 194 -21.45 12.46 6.48
N MET A 195 -21.31 11.82 5.32
CA MET A 195 -22.43 11.46 4.46
C MET A 195 -23.36 10.46 5.17
N GLU A 196 -22.78 9.44 5.79
CA GLU A 196 -23.51 8.44 6.56
C GLU A 196 -24.30 9.07 7.73
N MET A 197 -23.66 9.97 8.48
CA MET A 197 -24.31 10.70 9.58
C MET A 197 -25.50 11.54 9.10
N LEU A 198 -25.36 12.23 7.96
CA LEU A 198 -26.44 13.04 7.39
C LEU A 198 -27.60 12.14 6.94
N TYR A 199 -27.31 11.08 6.18
CA TYR A 199 -28.31 10.13 5.72
C TYR A 199 -29.14 9.55 6.87
N GLN A 200 -28.48 9.12 7.95
CA GLN A 200 -29.18 8.57 9.12
C GLN A 200 -30.08 9.61 9.81
N LYS A 201 -29.65 10.88 9.90
CA LYS A 201 -30.48 11.97 10.45
C LYS A 201 -31.73 12.19 9.60
N PHE A 202 -31.58 12.26 8.27
CA PHE A 202 -32.71 12.39 7.36
C PHE A 202 -33.69 11.22 7.48
N ARG A 203 -33.19 9.97 7.49
CA ARG A 203 -34.04 8.77 7.61
C ARG A 203 -34.86 8.75 8.89
N ARG A 204 -34.26 9.15 10.03
CA ARG A 204 -34.96 9.25 11.32
C ARG A 204 -36.06 10.32 11.31
N ASN A 205 -35.86 11.43 10.60
CA ASN A 205 -36.85 12.49 10.50
C ASN A 205 -38.05 12.09 9.64
N ILE A 206 -37.83 11.31 8.57
CA ILE A 206 -38.91 10.78 7.74
C ILE A 206 -39.73 9.74 8.51
N ALA A 207 -39.08 8.81 9.22
CA ALA A 207 -39.77 7.76 9.98
C ALA A 207 -40.60 8.26 11.20
N ARG A 208 -40.49 9.55 11.55
CA ARG A 208 -41.24 10.20 12.63
C ARG A 208 -42.45 11.01 12.14
N ARG A 209 -42.65 11.09 10.83
CA ARG A 209 -43.81 11.72 10.18
C ARG A 209 -44.76 10.64 9.70
#